data_AF-A0A6G1L9M2-F1
#
_entry.id   AF-A0A6G1L9M2-F1
#
_cell.length_a   1.000
_cell.length_b   1.000
_cell.length_c   1.000
_cell.angle_alpha   90.00
_cell.angle_beta   90.00
_cell.angle_gamma   90.00
#
_symmetry.space_group_name_H-M   'P 1'
#
loop_
_entity.id
_entity.type
_entity.pdbx_description
1 polymer ?
#
loop_
_entity_poly.entity_id
_entity_poly.type
_entity_poly.pdbx_seq_one_letter_code
_entity_poly.pdbx_strand_id
1 'polypeptide(L)'
;MAAQPTATSQVISETAKSEGGPAKGSTSAQMQSEVGKTRNFEQAAQEIGNKMQNAPEAVTSEDANYLKSREARAIGQSQPPAESISSDAQHLAAVNEGAARPSHPTEQSAQAKIQNYAEVGGDVAQKLATNPEDITKDDANLAHSREQRAHGHTEKGGVAAQAQSQAAKNEGAV
;
A
#
# COMPACT_ATOMS: atom_id res chain seq x y z
N MET A 1 -55.96 17.17 -13.17
CA MET A 1 -55.60 18.56 -12.84
C MET A 1 -54.26 18.55 -12.15
N ALA A 2 -53.28 19.24 -12.72
CA ALA A 2 -51.85 19.12 -12.41
C ALA A 2 -51.48 19.80 -11.08
N ALA A 3 -50.56 19.18 -10.34
CA ALA A 3 -50.01 19.69 -9.09
C ALA A 3 -49.16 20.94 -9.34
N GLN A 4 -49.44 21.99 -8.58
CA GLN A 4 -48.65 23.22 -8.56
C GLN A 4 -47.32 22.98 -7.82
N PRO A 5 -46.16 23.33 -8.40
CA PRO A 5 -44.90 23.30 -7.68
C PRO A 5 -44.85 24.43 -6.64
N THR A 6 -44.73 24.05 -5.37
CA THR A 6 -44.66 24.93 -4.21
C THR A 6 -43.45 25.86 -4.32
N ALA A 7 -43.72 27.16 -4.32
CA ALA A 7 -42.79 28.29 -4.46
C ALA A 7 -41.82 28.50 -3.29
N THR A 8 -41.43 27.45 -2.56
CA THR A 8 -40.60 27.58 -1.35
C THR A 8 -39.12 27.35 -1.61
N SER A 9 -38.73 26.47 -2.54
CA SER A 9 -37.30 26.19 -2.80
C SER A 9 -36.57 27.25 -3.63
N GLN A 10 -37.30 28.08 -4.38
CA GLN A 10 -36.69 29.14 -5.21
C GLN A 10 -36.40 30.41 -4.40
N VAL A 11 -37.24 30.75 -3.42
CA VAL A 11 -37.09 31.98 -2.63
C VAL A 11 -35.83 31.94 -1.76
N ILE A 12 -35.48 30.78 -1.19
CA ILE A 12 -34.27 30.63 -0.37
C ILE A 12 -32.99 30.84 -1.19
N SER A 13 -33.03 30.56 -2.50
CA SER A 13 -31.89 30.74 -3.41
C SER A 13 -31.72 32.20 -3.87
N GLU A 14 -32.77 33.02 -3.81
CA GLU A 14 -32.73 34.44 -4.18
C GLU A 14 -32.33 35.35 -3.00
N THR A 15 -32.73 35.01 -1.77
CA THR A 15 -32.33 35.81 -0.58
C THR A 15 -30.83 35.72 -0.32
N ALA A 16 -30.22 34.54 -0.50
CA ALA A 16 -28.76 34.34 -0.34
C ALA A 16 -27.91 34.97 -1.47
N LYS A 17 -28.52 35.32 -2.60
CA LYS A 17 -27.86 36.05 -3.71
C LYS A 17 -27.94 37.57 -3.56
N SER A 18 -28.89 38.07 -2.78
CA SER A 18 -29.15 39.50 -2.60
C SER A 18 -28.38 40.09 -1.40
N GLU A 19 -28.14 39.28 -0.37
CA GLU A 19 -27.21 39.60 0.71
C GLU A 19 -25.83 39.08 0.33
N GLY A 20 -25.08 39.85 -0.47
CA GLY A 20 -23.79 39.46 -1.02
C GLY A 20 -22.92 38.72 0.00
N GLY A 21 -22.93 37.39 -0.08
CA GLY A 21 -22.04 36.53 0.68
C GLY A 21 -20.59 36.98 0.43
N PRO A 22 -19.68 36.73 1.38
CA PRO A 22 -18.35 37.30 1.30
C PRO A 22 -17.70 36.96 -0.05
N ALA A 23 -17.33 38.02 -0.79
CA ALA A 23 -16.79 37.87 -2.14
C ALA A 23 -15.61 36.90 -2.12
N LYS A 24 -15.53 36.01 -3.11
CA LYS A 24 -14.44 35.03 -3.24
C LYS A 24 -13.09 35.78 -3.21
N GLY A 25 -12.29 35.52 -2.18
CA GLY A 25 -11.00 36.19 -1.95
C GLY A 25 -11.03 37.41 -1.02
N SER A 26 -12.20 37.84 -0.53
CA SER A 26 -12.32 38.86 0.51
C SER A 26 -11.77 38.37 1.86
N THR A 27 -11.38 39.31 2.72
CA THR A 27 -10.94 39.02 4.10
C THR A 27 -12.00 38.20 4.85
N SER A 28 -13.29 38.51 4.66
CA SER A 28 -14.40 37.74 5.24
C SER A 28 -14.50 36.31 4.71
N ALA A 29 -14.24 36.08 3.43
CA ALA A 29 -14.21 34.74 2.84
C ALA A 29 -12.99 33.94 3.31
N GLN A 30 -11.84 34.60 3.50
CA GLN A 30 -10.62 34.00 4.05
C GLN A 30 -10.84 33.57 5.51
N MET A 31 -11.41 34.45 6.34
CA MET A 31 -11.75 34.13 7.73
C MET A 31 -12.73 32.96 7.82
N GLN A 32 -13.78 32.92 7.00
CA GLN A 32 -14.71 31.77 6.96
C GLN A 32 -14.03 30.48 6.51
N SER A 33 -13.12 30.56 5.53
CA SER A 33 -12.35 29.40 5.07
C SER A 33 -11.45 28.85 6.17
N GLU A 34 -10.77 29.72 6.91
CA GLU A 34 -9.88 29.34 8.02
C GLU A 34 -10.65 28.67 9.16
N VAL A 35 -11.76 29.28 9.59
CA VAL A 35 -12.68 28.68 10.57
C VAL A 35 -13.20 27.32 10.10
N GLY A 36 -13.52 27.20 8.80
CA GLY A 36 -13.91 25.94 8.20
C GLY A 36 -12.82 24.87 8.32
N LYS A 37 -11.57 25.19 7.96
CA LYS A 37 -10.44 24.24 8.03
C LYS A 37 -10.22 23.76 9.46
N THR A 38 -10.22 24.66 10.43
CA THR A 38 -10.04 24.31 11.85
C THR A 38 -11.14 23.39 12.35
N ARG A 39 -12.42 23.70 12.06
CA ARG A 39 -13.54 22.82 12.45
C ARG A 39 -13.46 21.44 11.79
N ASN A 40 -13.12 21.39 10.51
CA ASN A 40 -12.97 20.12 9.79
C ASN A 40 -11.86 19.25 10.40
N PHE A 41 -10.76 19.86 10.84
CA PHE A 41 -9.70 19.15 11.55
C PHE A 41 -10.16 18.67 12.92
N GLU A 42 -10.80 19.54 13.70
CA GLU A 42 -11.29 19.18 15.04
C GLU A 42 -12.27 18.01 15.01
N GLN A 43 -13.19 17.99 14.04
CA GLN A 43 -14.11 16.87 13.82
C GLN A 43 -13.37 15.58 13.47
N ALA A 44 -12.41 15.63 12.55
CA ALA A 44 -11.61 14.47 12.17
C ALA A 44 -10.77 13.96 13.35
N ALA A 45 -10.20 14.86 14.15
CA ALA A 45 -9.41 14.53 15.33
C ALA A 45 -10.26 13.88 16.42
N GLN A 46 -11.51 14.31 16.60
CA GLN A 46 -12.43 13.67 17.54
C GLN A 46 -12.83 12.27 17.05
N GLU A 47 -13.21 12.12 15.78
CA GLU A 47 -13.64 10.83 15.23
C GLU A 47 -12.51 9.79 15.27
N ILE A 48 -11.35 10.15 14.75
CA ILE A 48 -10.20 9.25 14.67
C ILE A 48 -9.54 9.11 16.03
N GLY A 49 -9.49 10.17 16.85
CA GLY A 49 -9.00 10.08 18.22
C GLY A 49 -9.86 9.15 19.08
N ASN A 50 -11.19 9.18 18.93
CA ASN A 50 -12.08 8.23 19.59
C ASN A 50 -11.84 6.80 19.11
N LYS A 51 -11.63 6.61 17.80
CA LYS A 51 -11.25 5.30 17.23
C LYS A 51 -9.92 4.82 17.81
N MET A 52 -8.89 5.66 17.87
CA MET A 52 -7.59 5.35 18.45
C MET A 52 -7.68 4.95 19.94
N GLN A 53 -8.59 5.57 20.71
CA GLN A 53 -8.75 5.26 22.13
C GLN A 53 -9.56 3.99 22.39
N ASN A 54 -10.63 3.76 21.63
CA ASN A 54 -11.60 2.69 21.93
C ASN A 54 -11.43 1.44 21.05
N ALA A 55 -10.88 1.59 19.86
CA ALA A 55 -10.67 0.52 18.88
C ALA A 55 -9.37 0.80 18.08
N PRO A 56 -8.20 0.83 18.75
CA PRO A 56 -6.93 1.15 18.11
C PRO A 56 -6.64 0.24 16.92
N GLU A 57 -7.03 -1.04 16.95
CA GLU A 57 -6.87 -2.00 15.85
C GLU A 57 -7.71 -1.67 14.60
N ALA A 58 -8.75 -0.84 14.73
CA ALA A 58 -9.61 -0.44 13.61
C ALA A 58 -9.07 0.80 12.86
N VAL A 59 -7.99 1.41 13.35
CA VAL A 59 -7.37 2.58 12.73
C VAL A 59 -6.62 2.15 11.47
N THR A 60 -6.96 2.78 10.33
CA THR A 60 -6.41 2.45 9.01
C THR A 60 -5.49 3.55 8.47
N SER A 61 -4.71 3.25 7.42
CA SER A 61 -3.90 4.26 6.73
C SER A 61 -4.76 5.36 6.11
N GLU A 62 -6.01 5.07 5.74
CA GLU A 62 -6.94 6.07 5.21
C GLU A 62 -7.37 7.07 6.29
N ASP A 63 -7.72 6.57 7.49
CA ASP A 63 -8.02 7.42 8.65
C ASP A 63 -6.83 8.36 8.94
N ALA A 64 -5.62 7.82 9.02
CA ALA A 64 -4.43 8.58 9.33
C ALA A 64 -4.10 9.65 8.27
N ASN A 65 -4.23 9.31 6.97
CA ASN A 65 -4.03 10.26 5.87
C ASN A 65 -5.12 11.35 5.84
N TYR A 66 -6.36 10.99 6.14
CA TYR A 66 -7.45 11.95 6.25
C TYR A 66 -7.17 12.97 7.35
N LEU A 67 -6.76 12.51 8.55
CA LEU A 67 -6.41 13.37 9.67
C LEU A 67 -5.22 14.28 9.35
N LYS A 68 -4.14 13.72 8.78
CA LYS A 68 -2.94 14.46 8.36
C LYS A 68 -3.27 15.60 7.39
N SER A 69 -4.13 15.34 6.41
CA SER A 69 -4.55 16.32 5.41
C SER A 69 -5.34 17.47 6.02
N ARG A 70 -6.25 17.17 6.96
CA ARG A 70 -7.02 18.20 7.67
C ARG A 70 -6.13 19.04 8.58
N GLU A 71 -5.21 18.40 9.28
CA GLU A 71 -4.27 19.08 10.16
C GLU A 71 -3.35 20.03 9.38
N ALA A 72 -2.73 19.55 8.31
CA ALA A 72 -1.89 20.34 7.41
C ALA A 72 -2.62 21.60 6.90
N ARG A 73 -3.90 21.46 6.56
CA ARG A 73 -4.75 22.58 6.12
C ARG A 73 -5.10 23.54 7.25
N ALA A 74 -5.32 23.05 8.47
CA ALA A 74 -5.66 23.85 9.63
C ALA A 74 -4.46 24.67 10.13
N ILE A 75 -3.26 24.08 10.17
CA ILE A 75 -2.03 24.75 10.62
C ILE A 75 -1.33 25.54 9.48
N GLY A 76 -1.78 25.37 8.24
CA GLY A 76 -1.20 26.02 7.07
C GLY A 76 0.19 25.51 6.67
N GLN A 77 0.59 24.33 7.15
CA GLN A 77 1.87 23.70 6.84
C GLN A 77 1.65 22.40 6.07
N SER A 78 2.54 22.08 5.13
CA SER A 78 2.44 20.86 4.31
C SER A 78 2.58 19.57 5.14
N GLN A 79 3.24 19.64 6.29
CA GLN A 79 3.44 18.50 7.16
C GLN A 79 3.12 18.89 8.60
N PRO A 80 2.22 18.16 9.29
CA PRO A 80 1.99 18.36 10.71
C PRO A 80 3.22 17.96 11.53
N PRO A 81 3.35 18.52 12.75
CA PRO A 81 4.38 18.13 13.71
C PRO A 81 4.43 16.62 13.96
N ALA A 82 5.61 16.09 14.30
CA ALA A 82 5.77 14.66 14.60
C ALA A 82 5.05 14.21 15.88
N GLU A 83 4.68 15.15 16.75
CA GLU A 83 3.95 14.90 18.01
C GLU A 83 2.44 15.14 17.86
N SER A 84 1.97 15.21 16.62
CA SER A 84 0.56 15.43 16.32
C SER A 84 -0.25 14.15 16.37
N ILE A 85 -1.55 14.29 16.63
CA ILE A 85 -2.50 13.17 16.62
C ILE A 85 -2.53 12.43 15.27
N SER A 86 -2.25 13.11 14.16
CA SER A 86 -2.11 12.46 12.85
C SER A 86 -0.86 11.58 12.76
N SER A 87 0.24 11.95 13.42
CA SER A 87 1.45 11.10 13.51
C SER A 87 1.19 9.86 14.35
N ASP A 88 0.49 9.99 15.48
CA ASP A 88 0.07 8.85 16.30
C ASP A 88 -0.88 7.90 15.53
N ALA A 89 -1.85 8.48 14.80
CA ALA A 89 -2.75 7.72 13.95
C ALA A 89 -1.99 6.98 12.83
N GLN A 90 -0.98 7.61 12.22
CA GLN A 90 -0.13 6.99 11.21
C GLN A 90 0.68 5.83 11.79
N HIS A 91 1.21 5.98 13.00
CA HIS A 91 1.93 4.90 13.67
C HIS A 91 1.01 3.71 13.97
N LEU A 92 -0.17 3.96 14.57
CA LEU A 92 -1.16 2.91 14.84
C LEU A 92 -1.63 2.21 13.55
N ALA A 93 -1.95 2.98 12.51
CA ALA A 93 -2.32 2.44 11.21
C ALA A 93 -1.21 1.55 10.61
N ALA A 94 0.05 2.00 10.68
CA ALA A 94 1.19 1.22 10.19
C ALA A 94 1.40 -0.07 10.98
N VAL A 95 1.17 -0.05 12.30
CA VAL A 95 1.22 -1.24 13.16
C VAL A 95 0.09 -2.21 12.79
N ASN A 96 -1.13 -1.72 12.64
CA ASN A 96 -2.29 -2.54 12.30
C ASN A 96 -2.17 -3.14 10.89
N GLU A 97 -1.75 -2.33 9.92
CA GLU A 97 -1.51 -2.79 8.55
C GLU A 97 -0.27 -3.66 8.45
N GLY A 98 0.76 -3.44 9.27
CA GLY A 98 1.93 -4.32 9.36
C GLY A 98 1.62 -5.66 10.02
N ALA A 99 0.60 -5.72 10.88
CA ALA A 99 0.02 -6.98 11.35
C ALA A 99 -0.87 -7.65 10.29
N ALA A 100 -1.49 -6.86 9.40
CA ALA A 100 -2.36 -7.35 8.32
C ALA A 100 -1.64 -7.62 6.98
N ARG A 101 -0.40 -7.12 6.79
CA ARG A 101 0.44 -7.30 5.60
C ARG A 101 1.70 -8.05 5.99
N PRO A 102 2.06 -9.16 5.34
CA PRO A 102 3.39 -9.71 5.48
C PRO A 102 4.35 -8.79 4.73
N SER A 103 4.96 -7.83 5.41
CA SER A 103 5.95 -6.96 4.77
C SER A 103 7.00 -6.46 5.73
N HIS A 104 7.79 -7.37 6.28
CA HIS A 104 9.21 -7.08 6.47
C HIS A 104 9.91 -7.11 5.10
N PRO A 105 10.82 -6.16 4.76
CA PRO A 105 11.64 -6.23 3.55
C PRO A 105 12.39 -7.57 3.41
N THR A 106 12.74 -8.16 4.55
CA THR A 106 13.35 -9.49 4.65
C THR A 106 12.40 -10.60 4.18
N GLU A 107 11.11 -10.54 4.54
CA GLU A 107 10.10 -11.53 4.13
C GLU A 107 9.73 -11.37 2.66
N GLN A 108 9.57 -10.13 2.17
CA GLN A 108 9.36 -9.87 0.75
C GLN A 108 10.55 -10.37 -0.09
N SER A 109 11.78 -10.16 0.40
CA SER A 109 12.99 -10.68 -0.24
C SER A 109 13.03 -12.21 -0.23
N ALA A 110 12.65 -12.86 0.88
CA ALA A 110 12.60 -14.31 0.97
C ALA A 110 11.55 -14.91 0.01
N GLN A 111 10.35 -14.33 -0.03
CA GLN A 111 9.30 -14.75 -0.97
C GLN A 111 9.71 -14.54 -2.42
N ALA A 112 10.34 -13.42 -2.75
CA ALA A 112 10.86 -13.18 -4.09
C ALA A 112 11.91 -14.22 -4.49
N LYS A 113 12.82 -14.60 -3.58
CA LYS A 113 13.82 -15.67 -3.83
C LYS A 113 13.16 -17.01 -4.09
N ILE A 114 12.14 -17.38 -3.31
CA ILE A 114 11.38 -18.62 -3.48
C ILE A 114 10.66 -18.64 -4.84
N GLN A 115 9.98 -17.55 -5.22
CA GLN A 115 9.30 -17.46 -6.52
C GLN A 115 10.28 -17.54 -7.70
N ASN A 116 11.41 -16.83 -7.60
CA ASN A 116 12.46 -16.91 -8.61
C ASN A 116 13.04 -18.33 -8.75
N TYR A 117 13.15 -19.08 -7.65
CA TYR A 117 13.56 -20.47 -7.70
C TYR A 117 12.48 -21.37 -8.32
N ALA A 118 11.21 -21.17 -7.97
CA ALA A 118 10.11 -21.96 -8.54
C ALA A 118 10.00 -21.81 -10.06
N GLU A 119 10.19 -20.59 -10.59
CA GLU A 119 10.18 -20.33 -12.03
C GLU A 119 11.36 -21.02 -12.73
N VAL A 120 12.59 -20.71 -12.32
CA VAL A 120 13.80 -21.29 -12.91
C VAL A 120 13.86 -22.81 -12.74
N GLY A 121 13.49 -23.30 -11.56
CA GLY A 121 13.42 -24.73 -11.26
C GLY A 121 12.35 -25.43 -12.10
N GLY A 122 11.21 -24.78 -12.34
CA GLY A 122 10.18 -25.28 -13.25
C GLY A 122 10.69 -25.42 -14.69
N ASP A 123 11.35 -24.39 -15.20
CA ASP A 123 11.92 -24.40 -16.56
C ASP A 123 12.97 -25.51 -16.73
N VAL A 124 13.89 -25.63 -15.77
CA VAL A 124 14.94 -26.65 -15.80
C VAL A 124 14.36 -28.05 -15.61
N ALA A 125 13.36 -28.22 -14.75
CA ALA A 125 12.66 -29.50 -14.57
C ALA A 125 11.90 -29.92 -15.84
N GLN A 126 11.26 -28.96 -16.52
CA GLN A 126 10.57 -29.21 -17.78
C GLN A 126 11.57 -29.62 -18.87
N LYS A 127 12.70 -28.91 -19.00
CA LYS A 127 13.77 -29.31 -19.92
C LYS A 127 14.32 -30.70 -19.60
N LEU A 128 14.59 -31.01 -18.33
CA LEU A 128 15.03 -32.35 -17.89
C LEU A 128 14.04 -33.45 -18.28
N ALA A 129 12.73 -33.16 -18.26
CA ALA A 129 11.69 -34.12 -18.61
C ALA A 129 11.48 -34.28 -20.13
N THR A 130 11.73 -33.22 -20.91
CA THR A 130 11.41 -33.19 -22.34
C THR A 130 12.62 -33.39 -23.24
N ASN A 131 13.72 -32.70 -22.96
CA ASN A 131 14.96 -32.73 -23.74
C ASN A 131 16.17 -32.71 -22.77
N PRO A 132 16.44 -33.82 -22.05
CA PRO A 132 17.53 -33.88 -21.09
C PRO A 132 18.92 -33.71 -21.73
N GLU A 133 19.09 -34.02 -23.02
CA GLU A 133 20.33 -33.76 -23.79
C GLU A 133 20.65 -32.27 -23.96
N ASP A 134 19.64 -31.39 -23.90
CA ASP A 134 19.82 -29.93 -24.05
C ASP A 134 20.18 -29.25 -22.73
N ILE A 135 20.22 -29.99 -21.62
CA ILE A 135 20.62 -29.44 -20.32
C ILE A 135 22.09 -29.05 -20.36
N THR A 136 22.33 -27.75 -20.19
CA THR A 136 23.68 -27.17 -20.15
C THR A 136 24.18 -26.97 -18.73
N LYS A 137 25.49 -26.72 -18.60
CA LYS A 137 26.10 -26.32 -17.32
C LYS A 137 25.55 -25.00 -16.79
N ASP A 138 25.16 -24.08 -17.67
CA ASP A 138 24.56 -22.80 -17.28
C ASP A 138 23.16 -23.00 -16.68
N ASP A 139 22.33 -23.88 -17.27
CA ASP A 139 21.03 -24.25 -16.69
C ASP A 139 21.19 -24.85 -15.28
N ALA A 140 22.17 -25.76 -15.12
CA ALA A 140 22.47 -26.40 -13.84
C ALA A 140 22.99 -25.40 -12.78
N ASN A 141 23.89 -24.50 -13.17
CA ASN A 141 24.42 -23.46 -12.29
C ASN A 141 23.35 -22.44 -11.89
N LEU A 142 22.47 -22.08 -12.82
CA LEU A 142 21.36 -21.17 -12.58
C LEU A 142 20.37 -21.78 -11.57
N ALA A 143 19.94 -23.03 -11.79
CA ALA A 143 19.07 -23.73 -10.85
C ALA A 143 19.70 -23.82 -9.45
N HIS A 144 20.98 -24.22 -9.38
CA HIS A 144 21.72 -24.30 -8.12
C HIS A 144 21.81 -22.96 -7.40
N SER A 145 22.15 -21.87 -8.10
CA SER A 145 22.23 -20.55 -7.49
C SER A 145 20.87 -20.06 -6.98
N ARG A 146 19.76 -20.39 -7.64
CA ARG A 146 18.43 -19.97 -7.21
C ARG A 146 17.96 -20.76 -5.99
N GLU A 147 18.21 -22.06 -5.99
CA GLU A 147 17.92 -22.94 -4.87
C GLU A 147 18.70 -22.55 -3.60
N GLN A 148 20.01 -22.30 -3.73
CA GLN A 148 20.86 -21.83 -2.62
C GLN A 148 20.37 -20.51 -2.04
N ARG A 149 19.86 -19.59 -2.88
CA ARG A 149 19.30 -18.32 -2.41
C ARG A 149 17.93 -18.49 -1.75
N ALA A 150 17.11 -19.44 -2.21
CA ALA A 150 15.77 -19.68 -1.68
C ALA A 150 15.78 -20.53 -0.39
N HIS A 151 16.61 -21.58 -0.34
CA HIS A 151 16.60 -22.61 0.69
C HIS A 151 17.90 -22.68 1.52
N GLY A 152 18.96 -21.98 1.11
CA GLY A 152 20.26 -22.00 1.79
C GLY A 152 21.06 -23.30 1.60
N HIS A 153 20.52 -24.25 0.86
CA HIS A 153 21.16 -25.51 0.51
C HIS A 153 20.56 -26.06 -0.80
N THR A 154 21.21 -27.09 -1.34
CA THR A 154 20.70 -27.84 -2.50
C THR A 154 20.19 -29.18 -2.04
N GLU A 155 18.95 -29.51 -2.41
CA GLU A 155 18.34 -30.76 -2.03
C GLU A 155 18.94 -31.91 -2.85
N LYS A 156 19.33 -33.00 -2.17
CA LYS A 156 19.82 -34.20 -2.86
C LYS A 156 18.67 -34.81 -3.67
N GLY A 157 18.87 -34.92 -4.98
CA GLY A 157 17.85 -35.40 -5.91
C GLY A 157 16.83 -34.34 -6.34
N GLY A 158 16.96 -33.10 -5.86
CA GLY A 158 16.20 -31.95 -6.35
C GLY A 158 16.61 -31.55 -7.77
N VAL A 159 15.86 -30.61 -8.36
CA VAL A 159 16.01 -30.20 -9.76
C VAL A 159 17.45 -29.75 -10.07
N ALA A 160 18.08 -28.97 -9.18
CA ALA A 160 19.45 -28.51 -9.41
C ALA A 160 20.47 -29.67 -9.39
N ALA A 161 20.32 -30.63 -8.47
CA ALA A 161 21.18 -31.82 -8.42
C ALA A 161 21.00 -32.72 -9.65
N GLN A 162 19.77 -32.88 -10.12
CA GLN A 162 19.46 -33.62 -11.35
C GLN A 162 20.03 -32.91 -12.58
N ALA A 163 19.88 -31.58 -12.67
CA ALA A 163 20.43 -30.77 -13.75
C ALA A 163 21.96 -30.86 -13.81
N GLN A 164 22.64 -30.79 -12.66
CA GLN A 164 24.10 -30.97 -12.58
C GLN A 164 24.54 -32.35 -13.04
N SER A 165 23.85 -33.40 -12.62
CA SER A 165 24.17 -34.77 -13.06
C SER A 165 23.95 -34.94 -14.56
N GLN A 166 22.86 -34.39 -15.10
CA GLN A 166 22.56 -34.49 -16.53
C GLN A 166 23.52 -33.65 -17.38
N ALA A 167 23.82 -32.41 -16.98
CA ALA A 167 24.82 -31.58 -17.65
C ALA A 167 26.19 -32.25 -17.69
N ALA A 168 26.63 -32.89 -16.60
CA ALA A 168 27.91 -33.61 -16.56
C ALA A 168 27.93 -34.83 -17.50
N LYS A 169 26.80 -35.53 -17.66
CA LYS A 169 26.67 -36.62 -18.65
C LYS A 169 26.73 -36.08 -20.07
N ASN A 170 26.04 -34.97 -20.34
CA ASN A 170 26.03 -34.33 -21.65
C ASN A 170 27.43 -33.82 -22.02
N GLU A 171 28.17 -33.20 -21.08
CA GLU A 171 29.56 -32.75 -21.29
C GLU A 171 30.54 -33.91 -21.50
N GLY A 172 30.34 -35.04 -20.82
CA GLY A 172 31.21 -36.22 -20.95
C GLY A 172 30.88 -37.13 -22.14
N ALA A 173 29.77 -36.89 -22.84
CA ALA A 173 29.35 -37.61 -24.03
C ALA A 173 29.81 -36.94 -25.35
N VAL A 174 30.43 -35.76 -25.27
CA VAL A 174 31.08 -35.04 -26.39
C VAL A 174 32.56 -35.40 -26.46
#